data_AF-A0A832HDY9-F1
#
_entry.id   AF-A0A832HDY9-F1
#
_cell.length_a   1.000
_cell.length_b   1.000
_cell.length_c   1.000
_cell.angle_alpha   90.00
_cell.angle_beta   90.00
_cell.angle_gamma   90.00
#
_symmetry.space_group_name_H-M   'P 1'
#
loop_
_entity.id
_entity.type
_entity.pdbx_description
1 polymer ?
#
loop_
_entity_poly.entity_id
_entity_poly.type
_entity_poly.pdbx_seq_one_letter_code
_entity_poly.pdbx_strand_id
1 'polypeptide(L)'
;MRGNKVIFAVLVLAGLGELRSETTQPALKGTLTAVIEAKGEITRVVAVDREWADVLKVSQPTAKDKFVYEAKYDAQTGKVTVADLLPGRTYDLIVWAKDAQGNVVRHEGVNMEYHRDINPSDKPATDEDRKWIETFVRDTPNFHDRCRVLWIAADSKYATVCVELIRTREFYADKGGEIIYRVELWYFENYFGGWAKDKNTEKVMTRVRGKPAQLEMYRQYLPALGGIMLDRMTGTNSELKIKLPEPPDPRRGLVGKVPEKTEPKTDEEKPK
;
A
#
# COMPACT_ATOMS: atom_id res chain seq x y z
N MET A 1 -45.24 71.97 -38.06
CA MET A 1 -46.03 70.89 -37.43
C MET A 1 -45.22 70.34 -36.26
N ARG A 2 -45.80 70.37 -35.06
CA ARG A 2 -45.21 69.90 -33.80
C ARG A 2 -45.18 68.36 -33.79
N GLY A 3 -44.10 67.78 -33.26
CA GLY A 3 -44.01 66.35 -32.98
C GLY A 3 -43.19 66.13 -31.70
N ASN A 4 -43.90 65.87 -30.60
CA ASN A 4 -43.37 65.63 -29.26
C ASN A 4 -42.46 64.38 -29.22
N LYS A 5 -41.28 64.51 -28.62
CA LYS A 5 -40.47 63.35 -28.19
C LYS A 5 -40.83 63.01 -26.74
N VAL A 6 -41.37 61.80 -26.54
CA VAL A 6 -41.60 61.20 -25.23
C VAL A 6 -40.28 60.61 -24.73
N ILE A 7 -39.86 61.00 -23.53
CA ILE A 7 -38.69 60.44 -22.83
C ILE A 7 -39.20 59.33 -21.91
N PHE A 8 -38.75 58.09 -22.14
CA PHE A 8 -38.93 56.99 -21.19
C PHE A 8 -37.79 57.00 -20.18
N ALA A 9 -38.12 57.17 -18.89
CA ALA A 9 -37.21 56.98 -17.78
C ALA A 9 -37.22 55.49 -17.39
N VAL A 10 -36.07 54.82 -17.52
CA VAL A 10 -35.84 53.46 -17.00
C VAL A 10 -35.35 53.58 -15.57
N LEU A 11 -36.15 53.09 -14.62
CA LEU A 11 -35.80 52.98 -13.21
C LEU A 11 -34.99 51.69 -13.01
N VAL A 12 -33.70 51.80 -12.68
CA VAL A 12 -32.87 50.66 -12.28
C VAL A 12 -32.92 50.52 -10.76
N LEU A 13 -33.63 49.49 -10.29
CA LEU A 13 -33.63 49.06 -8.89
C LEU A 13 -32.35 48.25 -8.62
N ALA A 14 -31.40 48.85 -7.90
CA ALA A 14 -30.23 48.14 -7.37
C ALA A 14 -30.66 47.33 -6.14
N GLY A 15 -30.78 46.01 -6.30
CA GLY A 15 -30.87 45.09 -5.17
C GLY A 15 -29.50 44.88 -4.54
N LEU A 16 -29.32 45.35 -3.30
CA LEU A 16 -28.19 44.93 -2.45
C LEU A 16 -28.37 43.45 -2.12
N GLY A 17 -27.67 42.58 -2.84
CA GLY A 17 -27.43 41.21 -2.39
C GLY A 17 -26.33 41.21 -1.33
N GLU A 18 -26.67 40.86 -0.10
CA GLU A 18 -25.69 40.54 0.93
C GLU A 18 -24.83 39.35 0.44
N LEU A 19 -23.58 39.64 0.09
CA LEU A 19 -22.54 38.62 -0.11
C LEU A 19 -22.36 37.88 1.22
N ARG A 20 -22.97 36.70 1.34
CA ARG A 20 -22.60 35.73 2.36
C ARG A 20 -21.13 35.40 2.15
N SER A 21 -20.25 35.87 3.02
CA SER A 21 -18.88 35.39 3.07
C SER A 21 -18.93 33.92 3.46
N GLU A 22 -18.58 33.03 2.54
CA GLU A 22 -18.26 31.65 2.87
C GLU A 22 -17.07 31.67 3.81
N THR A 23 -17.32 31.59 5.11
CA THR A 23 -16.28 31.35 6.10
C THR A 23 -15.74 29.96 5.84
N THR A 24 -14.61 29.87 5.12
CA THR A 24 -13.88 28.62 4.90
C THR A 24 -13.36 28.15 6.24
N GLN A 25 -14.13 27.29 6.91
CA GLN A 25 -13.71 26.65 8.15
C GLN A 25 -12.39 25.90 7.84
N PRO A 26 -11.31 26.11 8.61
CA PRO A 26 -10.06 25.43 8.34
C PRO A 26 -10.29 23.92 8.39
N ALA A 27 -9.81 23.21 7.37
CA ALA A 27 -9.97 21.76 7.28
C ALA A 27 -9.45 21.12 8.58
N LEU A 28 -10.27 20.28 9.21
CA LEU A 28 -9.87 19.51 10.38
C LEU A 28 -8.61 18.71 10.04
N LYS A 29 -7.59 18.83 10.88
CA LYS A 29 -6.34 18.08 10.75
C LYS A 29 -6.32 16.94 11.76
N GLY A 30 -6.11 15.73 11.27
CA GLY A 30 -6.03 14.51 12.05
C GLY A 30 -4.62 14.21 12.56
N THR A 31 -4.56 13.28 13.51
CA THR A 31 -3.33 12.76 14.08
C THR A 31 -3.41 11.24 14.18
N LEU A 32 -2.44 10.56 13.58
CA LEU A 32 -2.25 9.12 13.74
C LEU A 32 -1.33 8.86 14.93
N THR A 33 -1.71 7.94 15.81
CA THR A 33 -0.89 7.48 16.93
C THR A 33 -0.74 5.96 16.93
N ALA A 34 0.44 5.48 17.29
CA ALA A 34 0.73 4.06 17.47
C ALA A 34 1.81 3.85 18.53
N VAL A 35 1.93 2.63 19.03
CA VAL A 35 3.07 2.16 19.82
C VAL A 35 3.73 1.03 19.04
N ILE A 36 5.01 1.20 18.71
CA ILE A 36 5.78 0.22 17.95
C ILE A 36 6.85 -0.38 18.85
N GLU A 37 6.74 -1.69 19.08
CA GLU A 37 7.74 -2.52 19.74
C GLU A 37 8.67 -3.13 18.69
N ALA A 38 9.97 -2.85 18.81
CA ALA A 38 11.03 -3.45 18.01
C ALA A 38 12.16 -3.86 18.96
N LYS A 39 12.89 -4.95 18.68
CA LYS A 39 14.13 -5.23 19.46
C LYS A 39 15.30 -4.40 18.94
N GLY A 40 15.28 -4.07 17.65
CA GLY A 40 16.20 -3.15 17.00
C GLY A 40 15.88 -1.66 17.14
N GLU A 41 16.86 -0.82 16.78
CA GLU A 41 16.72 0.64 16.75
C GLU A 41 15.81 1.07 15.58
N ILE A 42 14.69 1.74 15.88
CA ILE A 42 13.87 2.41 14.86
C ILE A 42 14.54 3.73 14.48
N THR A 43 14.94 3.86 13.22
CA THR A 43 15.66 5.04 12.71
C THR A 43 14.74 6.05 12.03
N ARG A 44 13.58 5.62 11.54
CA ARG A 44 12.60 6.50 10.87
C ARG A 44 11.22 5.84 10.84
N VAL A 45 10.17 6.65 10.95
CA VAL A 45 8.79 6.24 10.72
C VAL A 45 8.08 7.31 9.89
N VAL A 46 7.30 6.89 8.90
CA VAL A 46 6.42 7.78 8.13
C VAL A 46 5.03 7.15 7.97
N ALA A 47 4.01 7.98 7.79
CA ALA A 47 2.72 7.55 7.24
C ALA A 47 2.64 7.91 5.76
N VAL A 48 1.96 7.07 4.97
CA VAL A 48 1.77 7.26 3.53
C VAL A 48 0.30 7.15 3.19
N ASP A 49 -0.24 8.18 2.54
CA ASP A 49 -1.53 8.08 1.85
C ASP A 49 -1.30 7.46 0.46
N ARG A 50 -1.50 6.15 0.36
CA ARG A 50 -1.23 5.40 -0.88
C ARG A 50 -2.21 5.67 -2.00
N GLU A 51 -3.34 6.30 -1.71
CA GLU A 51 -4.28 6.67 -2.76
C GLU A 51 -3.70 7.77 -3.65
N TRP A 52 -2.87 8.64 -3.07
CA TRP A 52 -2.36 9.82 -3.75
C TRP A 52 -0.84 9.83 -3.94
N ALA A 53 -0.10 9.08 -3.13
CA ALA A 53 1.35 9.03 -3.23
C ALA A 53 1.84 8.37 -4.54
N ASP A 54 2.89 8.94 -5.13
CA ASP A 54 3.58 8.32 -6.26
C ASP A 54 4.32 7.05 -5.82
N VAL A 55 3.88 5.91 -6.33
CA VAL A 55 4.44 4.59 -6.00
C VAL A 55 5.95 4.51 -6.27
N LEU A 56 6.45 5.13 -7.35
CA LEU A 56 7.88 5.09 -7.68
C LEU A 56 8.70 5.84 -6.64
N LYS A 57 8.19 6.98 -6.15
CA LYS A 57 8.91 7.76 -5.13
C LYS A 57 8.82 7.13 -3.74
N VAL A 58 7.68 6.54 -3.39
CA VAL A 58 7.54 5.78 -2.14
C VAL A 58 8.43 4.54 -2.15
N SER A 59 8.63 3.91 -3.31
CA SER A 59 9.47 2.71 -3.47
C SER A 59 10.96 2.94 -3.20
N GLN A 60 11.44 4.19 -3.26
CA GLN A 60 12.86 4.51 -3.02
C GLN A 60 13.29 4.19 -1.58
N PRO A 61 14.59 3.93 -1.31
CA PRO A 61 15.10 3.62 0.03
C PRO A 61 14.63 4.62 1.10
N THR A 62 14.70 5.90 0.75
CA THR A 62 14.07 6.99 1.51
C THR A 62 12.80 7.41 0.80
N ALA A 63 11.63 6.90 1.24
CA ALA A 63 10.35 7.32 0.68
C ALA A 63 10.19 8.85 0.81
N LYS A 64 9.86 9.52 -0.31
CA LYS A 64 9.65 10.97 -0.38
C LYS A 64 8.55 11.30 -1.39
N ASP A 65 7.42 11.79 -0.91
CA ASP A 65 6.36 12.36 -1.74
C ASP A 65 5.58 13.38 -0.89
N LYS A 66 4.74 14.22 -1.50
CA LYS A 66 3.92 15.19 -0.75
C LYS A 66 2.86 14.50 0.13
N PHE A 67 2.58 13.23 -0.13
CA PHE A 67 1.67 12.38 0.65
C PHE A 67 2.41 11.38 1.56
N VAL A 68 3.70 11.64 1.82
CA VAL A 68 4.49 10.96 2.84
C VAL A 68 4.70 11.94 4.00
N TYR A 69 4.25 11.53 5.18
CA TYR A 69 4.20 12.37 6.38
C TYR A 69 5.18 11.82 7.41
N GLU A 70 6.15 12.63 7.83
CA GLU A 70 7.12 12.23 8.85
C GLU A 70 6.46 12.06 10.21
N ALA A 71 6.84 11.01 10.93
CA ALA A 71 6.41 10.81 12.30
C ALA A 71 7.40 11.41 13.30
N LYS A 72 6.86 11.81 14.45
CA LYS A 72 7.64 11.91 15.69
C LYS A 72 7.66 10.53 16.35
N TYR A 73 8.84 10.05 16.72
CA TYR A 73 9.04 8.78 17.40
C TYR A 73 9.73 9.01 18.75
N ASP A 74 9.17 8.41 19.79
CA ASP A 74 9.75 8.34 21.12
C ASP A 74 10.32 6.94 21.35
N ALA A 75 11.65 6.86 21.39
CA ALA A 75 12.37 5.59 21.56
C ALA A 75 12.18 4.96 22.94
N GLN A 76 11.81 5.71 23.97
CA GLN A 76 11.60 5.16 25.32
C GLN A 76 10.27 4.44 25.43
N THR A 77 9.23 5.01 24.84
CA THR A 77 7.86 4.50 24.93
C THR A 77 7.43 3.69 23.71
N GLY A 78 8.20 3.74 22.63
CA GLY A 78 7.81 3.20 21.32
C GLY A 78 6.72 4.03 20.63
N LYS A 79 6.33 5.17 21.19
CA LYS A 79 5.19 5.96 20.70
C LYS A 79 5.55 6.65 19.39
N VAL A 80 4.66 6.52 18.42
CA VAL A 80 4.69 7.17 17.12
C VAL A 80 3.53 8.16 17.04
N THR A 81 3.78 9.35 16.50
CA THR A 81 2.74 10.34 16.23
C THR A 81 2.98 11.01 14.89
N VAL A 82 1.97 11.00 14.02
CA VAL A 82 1.98 11.67 12.72
C VAL A 82 0.84 12.69 12.70
N ALA A 83 1.20 13.97 12.58
CA ALA A 83 0.24 15.07 12.59
C ALA A 83 -0.11 15.53 11.16
N ASP A 84 -1.02 16.51 11.06
CA ASP A 84 -1.39 17.17 9.81
C ASP A 84 -1.98 16.23 8.74
N LEU A 85 -2.60 15.13 9.18
CA LEU A 85 -3.26 14.18 8.30
C LEU A 85 -4.70 14.61 7.99
N LEU A 86 -5.30 14.05 6.94
CA LEU A 86 -6.69 14.32 6.58
C LEU A 86 -7.60 13.28 7.26
N PRO A 87 -8.61 13.69 8.05
CA PRO A 87 -9.62 12.80 8.60
C PRO A 87 -10.37 12.01 7.51
N GLY A 88 -10.80 10.80 7.82
CA GLY A 88 -11.49 9.91 6.88
C GLY A 88 -10.61 9.34 5.77
N ARG A 89 -9.28 9.49 5.88
CA ARG A 89 -8.31 8.85 4.99
C ARG A 89 -7.67 7.64 5.66
N THR A 90 -7.14 6.77 4.81
CA THR A 90 -6.43 5.56 5.22
C THR A 90 -4.95 5.72 4.93
N TYR A 91 -4.13 5.36 5.92
CA TYR A 91 -2.68 5.50 5.86
C TYR A 91 -1.99 4.16 6.12
N ASP A 92 -0.85 3.98 5.47
CA ASP A 92 0.08 2.90 5.78
C ASP A 92 1.32 3.49 6.46
N LEU A 93 1.78 2.86 7.54
CA LEU A 93 3.05 3.18 8.17
C LEU A 93 4.21 2.48 7.46
N ILE A 94 5.33 3.18 7.31
CA ILE A 94 6.61 2.60 6.90
C ILE A 94 7.62 2.89 8.00
N VAL A 95 8.25 1.83 8.50
CA VAL A 95 9.19 1.85 9.61
C VAL A 95 10.53 1.32 9.14
N TRP A 96 11.59 2.09 9.36
CA TRP A 96 12.96 1.63 9.17
C TRP A 96 13.53 1.30 10.54
N ALA A 97 13.96 0.05 10.71
CA ALA A 97 14.58 -0.43 11.94
C ALA A 97 15.87 -1.20 11.62
N LYS A 98 16.86 -1.16 12.51
CA LYS A 98 18.06 -2.01 12.38
C LYS A 98 17.77 -3.39 12.93
N ASP A 99 18.15 -4.46 12.24
CA ASP A 99 18.15 -5.80 12.84
C ASP A 99 19.36 -6.00 13.78
N ALA A 100 19.42 -7.16 14.44
CA ALA A 100 20.54 -7.55 15.30
C ALA A 100 21.92 -7.56 14.60
N GLN A 101 21.95 -7.61 13.27
CA GLN A 101 23.17 -7.57 12.46
C GLN A 101 23.49 -6.14 11.97
N GLY A 102 22.66 -5.15 12.31
CA GLY A 102 22.83 -3.75 11.91
C GLY A 102 22.29 -3.42 10.52
N ASN A 103 21.62 -4.35 9.83
CA ASN A 103 21.00 -4.08 8.53
C ASN A 103 19.75 -3.23 8.73
N VAL A 104 19.53 -2.24 7.86
CA VAL A 104 18.29 -1.44 7.87
C VAL A 104 17.17 -2.22 7.18
N VAL A 105 16.21 -2.67 7.97
CA VAL A 105 15.00 -3.35 7.54
C VAL A 105 13.86 -2.33 7.40
N ARG A 106 13.26 -2.28 6.22
CA ARG A 106 12.07 -1.49 5.92
C ARG A 106 10.83 -2.34 6.10
N HIS A 107 10.06 -2.09 7.15
CA HIS A 107 8.74 -2.68 7.38
C HIS A 107 7.67 -1.74 6.82
N GLU A 108 6.84 -2.24 5.93
CA GLU A 108 5.91 -1.44 5.13
C GLU A 108 4.48 -1.95 5.31
N GLY A 109 3.58 -1.06 5.69
CA GLY A 109 2.15 -1.33 5.79
C GLY A 109 1.54 -1.73 4.46
N VAL A 110 0.65 -2.70 4.51
CA VAL A 110 -0.20 -3.12 3.40
C VAL A 110 -1.65 -3.19 3.87
N ASN A 111 -2.51 -2.37 3.29
CA ASN A 111 -3.95 -2.52 3.51
C ASN A 111 -4.43 -3.82 2.84
N MET A 112 -4.88 -4.78 3.64
CA MET A 112 -5.37 -6.08 3.18
C MET A 112 -6.89 -6.11 2.99
N GLU A 113 -7.58 -4.98 3.09
CA GLU A 113 -8.99 -4.86 2.71
C GLU A 113 -9.20 -5.16 1.23
N TYR A 114 -10.44 -5.49 0.86
CA TYR A 114 -10.80 -5.66 -0.55
C TYR A 114 -10.85 -4.28 -1.24
N HIS A 115 -10.60 -4.23 -2.55
CA HIS A 115 -10.47 -2.96 -3.29
C HIS A 115 -11.76 -2.12 -3.36
N ARG A 116 -12.89 -2.70 -2.97
CA ARG A 116 -14.21 -2.07 -2.91
C ARG A 116 -14.93 -2.50 -1.65
N ASP A 117 -15.93 -1.73 -1.25
CA ASP A 117 -16.83 -2.11 -0.18
C ASP A 117 -17.55 -3.42 -0.54
N ILE A 118 -17.40 -4.42 0.32
CA ILE A 118 -18.00 -5.74 0.19
C ILE A 118 -18.73 -6.10 1.48
N ASN A 119 -19.73 -6.97 1.36
CA ASN A 119 -20.27 -7.69 2.51
C ASN A 119 -19.43 -8.96 2.71
N PRO A 120 -18.55 -9.02 3.72
CA PRO A 120 -17.72 -10.19 3.94
C PRO A 120 -18.59 -11.41 4.23
N SER A 121 -18.05 -12.59 3.98
CA SER A 121 -18.66 -13.83 4.41
C SER A 121 -18.24 -14.15 5.85
N ASP A 122 -19.19 -14.59 6.67
CA ASP A 122 -18.89 -15.14 8.00
C ASP A 122 -18.10 -16.46 7.94
N LYS A 123 -18.03 -17.09 6.76
CA LYS A 123 -17.27 -18.32 6.55
C LYS A 123 -15.85 -17.96 6.10
N PRO A 124 -14.80 -18.40 6.81
CA PRO A 124 -13.43 -18.20 6.36
C PRO A 124 -13.13 -19.00 5.08
N ALA A 125 -12.10 -18.59 4.36
CA ALA A 125 -11.55 -19.39 3.26
C ALA A 125 -11.00 -20.73 3.78
N THR A 126 -11.25 -21.80 3.03
CA THR A 126 -10.72 -23.13 3.30
C THR A 126 -9.24 -23.25 2.92
N ASP A 127 -8.59 -24.33 3.35
CA ASP A 127 -7.21 -24.62 2.92
C ASP A 127 -7.11 -24.90 1.41
N GLU A 128 -8.17 -25.48 0.82
CA GLU A 128 -8.26 -25.71 -0.62
C GLU A 128 -8.32 -24.38 -1.40
N ASP A 129 -9.09 -23.40 -0.89
CA ASP A 129 -9.15 -22.05 -1.45
C ASP A 129 -7.78 -21.38 -1.43
N ARG A 130 -7.10 -21.42 -0.29
CA ARG A 130 -5.76 -20.83 -0.13
C ARG A 130 -4.75 -21.49 -1.07
N LYS A 131 -4.76 -22.82 -1.14
CA LYS A 131 -3.87 -23.59 -2.03
C LYS A 131 -4.14 -23.28 -3.51
N TRP A 132 -5.40 -23.10 -3.89
CA TRP A 132 -5.77 -22.68 -5.24
C TRP A 132 -5.18 -21.30 -5.55
N ILE A 133 -5.36 -20.32 -4.65
CA ILE A 133 -4.85 -18.95 -4.83
C ILE A 133 -3.31 -18.94 -4.93
N GLU A 134 -2.62 -19.66 -4.05
CA GLU A 134 -1.17 -19.80 -4.09
C GLU A 134 -0.67 -20.42 -5.41
N THR A 135 -1.37 -21.47 -5.86
CA THR A 135 -1.10 -22.14 -7.13
C THR A 135 -1.31 -21.19 -8.31
N PHE A 136 -2.44 -20.48 -8.35
CA PHE A 136 -2.74 -19.47 -9.36
C PHE A 136 -1.65 -18.41 -9.42
N VAL A 137 -1.25 -17.83 -8.28
CA VAL A 137 -0.22 -16.79 -8.22
C VAL A 137 1.11 -17.30 -8.75
N ARG A 138 1.56 -18.47 -8.27
CA ARG A 138 2.81 -19.11 -8.72
C ARG A 138 2.77 -19.38 -10.23
N ASP A 139 1.64 -19.87 -10.73
CA ASP A 139 1.45 -20.32 -12.11
C ASP A 139 0.92 -19.20 -13.03
N THR A 140 1.03 -17.92 -12.61
CA THR A 140 0.83 -16.74 -13.47
C THR A 140 2.15 -16.18 -14.08
N PRO A 141 3.00 -16.94 -14.82
CA PRO A 141 4.21 -16.38 -15.44
C PRO A 141 4.03 -16.10 -16.93
N ASN A 142 3.58 -14.90 -17.29
CA ASN A 142 3.77 -14.40 -18.67
C ASN A 142 4.90 -13.36 -18.76
N PHE A 143 5.09 -12.55 -17.72
CA PHE A 143 6.13 -11.51 -17.71
C PHE A 143 7.16 -11.65 -16.58
N HIS A 144 6.80 -12.13 -15.39
CA HIS A 144 7.73 -12.30 -14.27
C HIS A 144 8.28 -13.73 -14.24
N ASP A 145 9.48 -13.90 -13.69
CA ASP A 145 10.12 -15.22 -13.56
C ASP A 145 9.75 -15.89 -12.25
N ARG A 146 9.35 -15.09 -11.27
CA ARG A 146 8.86 -15.54 -9.97
C ARG A 146 7.70 -14.70 -9.53
N CYS A 147 6.68 -15.40 -9.06
CA CYS A 147 5.52 -14.86 -8.39
C CYS A 147 5.35 -15.65 -7.11
N ARG A 148 5.23 -14.98 -5.96
CA ARG A 148 4.92 -15.66 -4.70
C ARG A 148 3.99 -14.83 -3.83
N VAL A 149 3.21 -15.53 -3.03
CA VAL A 149 2.32 -14.92 -2.04
C VAL A 149 3.13 -14.54 -0.79
N LEU A 150 2.93 -13.31 -0.31
CA LEU A 150 3.43 -12.82 0.97
C LEU A 150 2.35 -12.87 2.06
N TRP A 151 1.10 -12.53 1.70
CA TRP A 151 -0.05 -12.53 2.62
C TRP A 151 -1.34 -12.88 1.88
N ILE A 152 -2.27 -13.54 2.59
CA ILE A 152 -3.64 -13.79 2.15
C ILE A 152 -4.60 -13.39 3.26
N ALA A 153 -5.44 -12.39 2.99
CA ALA A 153 -6.66 -12.13 3.76
C ALA A 153 -7.84 -12.62 2.93
N ALA A 154 -8.57 -13.63 3.40
CA ALA A 154 -9.62 -14.27 2.61
C ALA A 154 -10.75 -14.83 3.47
N ASP A 155 -11.97 -14.70 2.96
CA ASP A 155 -13.17 -15.41 3.39
C ASP A 155 -13.65 -16.35 2.26
N SER A 156 -14.84 -16.96 2.40
CA SER A 156 -15.36 -17.89 1.39
C SER A 156 -15.81 -17.25 0.06
N LYS A 157 -15.81 -15.92 -0.04
CA LYS A 157 -16.26 -15.15 -1.20
C LYS A 157 -15.16 -14.26 -1.80
N TYR A 158 -14.30 -13.68 -0.97
CA TYR A 158 -13.34 -12.67 -1.38
C TYR A 158 -11.95 -12.94 -0.80
N ALA A 159 -10.92 -12.58 -1.55
CA ALA A 159 -9.55 -12.59 -1.06
C ALA A 159 -8.76 -11.37 -1.55
N THR A 160 -7.98 -10.78 -0.64
CA THR A 160 -6.91 -9.84 -0.94
C THR A 160 -5.57 -10.54 -0.71
N VAL A 161 -4.70 -10.50 -1.72
CA VAL A 161 -3.45 -11.24 -1.75
C VAL A 161 -2.30 -10.27 -2.01
N CYS A 162 -1.35 -10.21 -1.08
CA CYS A 162 -0.11 -9.48 -1.29
C CYS A 162 0.87 -10.38 -2.03
N VAL A 163 1.28 -9.98 -3.22
CA VAL A 163 2.09 -10.79 -4.15
C VAL A 163 3.42 -10.09 -4.42
N GLU A 164 4.51 -10.84 -4.31
CA GLU A 164 5.82 -10.44 -4.80
C GLU A 164 6.04 -10.96 -6.21
N LEU A 165 6.51 -10.07 -7.10
CA LEU A 165 6.77 -10.34 -8.50
C LEU A 165 8.19 -9.93 -8.84
N ILE A 166 8.97 -10.86 -9.38
CA ILE A 166 10.37 -10.63 -9.74
C ILE A 166 10.64 -11.06 -11.17
N ARG A 167 11.30 -10.19 -11.93
CA ARG A 167 11.86 -10.45 -13.25
C ARG A 167 13.37 -10.35 -13.18
N THR A 168 14.08 -11.44 -13.43
CA THR A 168 15.54 -11.48 -13.50
C THR A 168 16.09 -11.71 -14.90
N ARG A 169 15.29 -12.24 -15.85
CA ARG A 169 15.70 -12.42 -17.25
C ARG A 169 15.43 -11.16 -18.09
N GLU A 170 16.10 -11.07 -19.24
CA GLU A 170 16.00 -9.94 -20.17
C GLU A 170 14.54 -9.62 -20.54
N PHE A 171 14.25 -8.34 -20.73
CA PHE A 171 12.93 -7.85 -21.13
C PHE A 171 13.06 -6.70 -22.11
N TYR A 172 11.96 -6.35 -22.78
CA TYR A 172 11.95 -5.24 -23.73
C TYR A 172 12.40 -3.93 -23.06
N ALA A 173 13.36 -3.25 -23.69
CA ALA A 173 14.04 -2.05 -23.18
C ALA A 173 14.96 -2.27 -21.96
N ASP A 174 15.33 -3.51 -21.63
CA ASP A 174 16.42 -3.80 -20.68
C ASP A 174 17.73 -3.17 -21.18
N LYS A 175 18.47 -2.54 -20.27
CA LYS A 175 19.82 -1.99 -20.51
C LYS A 175 20.92 -3.01 -20.16
N GLY A 176 20.57 -4.29 -20.18
CA GLY A 176 21.38 -5.44 -19.84
C GLY A 176 21.42 -5.70 -18.34
N GLY A 177 20.92 -6.85 -17.89
CA GLY A 177 21.06 -7.31 -16.50
C GLY A 177 20.30 -6.48 -15.47
N GLU A 178 19.22 -5.82 -15.88
CA GLU A 178 18.29 -5.20 -14.94
C GLU A 178 17.31 -6.23 -14.37
N ILE A 179 16.91 -6.01 -13.13
CA ILE A 179 15.86 -6.76 -12.45
C ILE A 179 14.67 -5.81 -12.24
N ILE A 180 13.46 -6.34 -12.43
CA ILE A 180 12.22 -5.66 -12.00
C ILE A 180 11.72 -6.38 -10.76
N TYR A 181 11.55 -5.63 -9.69
CA TYR A 181 10.94 -6.08 -8.44
C TYR A 181 9.66 -5.30 -8.20
N ARG A 182 8.56 -6.00 -7.97
CA ARG A 182 7.27 -5.41 -7.59
C ARG A 182 6.65 -6.14 -6.43
N VAL A 183 5.87 -5.38 -5.67
CA VAL A 183 4.87 -5.94 -4.77
C VAL A 183 3.54 -5.31 -5.09
N GLU A 184 2.53 -6.16 -5.23
CA GLU A 184 1.18 -5.78 -5.65
C GLU A 184 0.15 -6.40 -4.70
N LEU A 185 -1.01 -5.76 -4.58
CA LEU A 185 -2.22 -6.37 -4.04
C LEU A 185 -3.07 -6.86 -5.18
N TRP A 186 -3.41 -8.15 -5.17
CA TRP A 186 -4.33 -8.78 -6.10
C TRP A 186 -5.61 -9.16 -5.36
N TYR A 187 -6.73 -9.04 -6.06
CA TYR A 187 -8.06 -9.27 -5.49
C TYR A 187 -8.73 -10.42 -6.22
N PHE A 188 -9.44 -11.27 -5.49
CA PHE A 188 -10.11 -12.45 -6.01
C PHE A 188 -11.53 -12.55 -5.48
N GLU A 189 -12.43 -13.02 -6.34
CA GLU A 189 -13.81 -13.35 -6.00
C GLU A 189 -14.09 -14.83 -6.29
N ASN A 190 -14.82 -15.50 -5.39
CA ASN A 190 -15.28 -16.87 -5.57
C ASN A 190 -16.69 -16.88 -6.15
N TYR A 191 -16.80 -17.38 -7.38
CA TYR A 191 -18.06 -17.59 -8.07
C TYR A 191 -18.45 -19.07 -8.01
N PHE A 192 -19.37 -19.42 -7.10
CA PHE A 192 -19.97 -20.75 -7.02
C PHE A 192 -18.95 -21.91 -6.93
N GLY A 193 -17.86 -21.72 -6.17
CA GLY A 193 -16.80 -22.71 -5.98
C GLY A 193 -15.58 -22.53 -6.90
N GLY A 194 -15.60 -21.55 -7.80
CA GLY A 194 -14.46 -21.18 -8.64
C GLY A 194 -13.91 -19.80 -8.27
N TRP A 195 -12.62 -19.73 -7.92
CA TRP A 195 -11.93 -18.46 -7.73
C TRP A 195 -11.53 -17.81 -9.05
N ALA A 196 -11.67 -16.50 -9.12
CA ALA A 196 -11.18 -15.69 -10.23
C ALA A 196 -10.51 -14.42 -9.71
N LYS A 197 -9.37 -14.03 -10.32
CA LYS A 197 -8.75 -12.73 -10.05
C LYS A 197 -9.60 -11.62 -10.69
N ASP A 198 -9.89 -10.57 -9.93
CA ASP A 198 -10.52 -9.34 -10.43
C ASP A 198 -9.54 -8.63 -11.38
N LYS A 199 -9.94 -8.49 -12.64
CA LYS A 199 -9.09 -7.91 -13.69
C LYS A 199 -8.92 -6.40 -13.51
N ASN A 200 -7.69 -5.91 -13.69
CA ASN A 200 -7.32 -4.49 -13.67
C ASN A 200 -7.65 -3.76 -12.35
N THR A 201 -7.70 -4.50 -11.25
CA THR A 201 -7.93 -3.94 -9.91
C THR A 201 -6.68 -3.96 -9.06
N GLU A 202 -5.57 -4.54 -9.54
CA GLU A 202 -4.36 -4.64 -8.75
C GLU A 202 -3.82 -3.28 -8.29
N LYS A 203 -3.34 -3.24 -7.04
CA LYS A 203 -2.70 -2.05 -6.48
C LYS A 203 -1.20 -2.27 -6.36
N VAL A 204 -0.41 -1.48 -7.08
CA VAL A 204 1.04 -1.55 -7.03
C VAL A 204 1.54 -0.87 -5.76
N MET A 205 2.17 -1.64 -4.87
CA MET A 205 2.68 -1.14 -3.58
C MET A 205 4.14 -0.72 -3.68
N THR A 206 4.90 -1.45 -4.49
CA THR A 206 6.32 -1.19 -4.71
C THR A 206 6.67 -1.51 -6.15
N ARG A 207 7.50 -0.66 -6.75
CA ARG A 207 8.08 -0.90 -8.05
C ARG A 207 9.51 -0.38 -8.08
N VAL A 208 10.44 -1.31 -8.26
CA VAL A 208 11.87 -1.02 -8.42
C VAL A 208 12.35 -1.66 -9.71
N ARG A 209 13.16 -0.92 -10.46
CA ARG A 209 13.89 -1.40 -11.63
C ARG A 209 15.34 -0.97 -11.45
N GLY A 210 16.27 -1.91 -11.52
CA GLY A 210 17.68 -1.61 -11.31
C GLY A 210 18.57 -2.84 -11.42
N LYS A 211 19.86 -2.65 -11.18
CA LYS A 211 20.85 -3.73 -11.12
C LYS A 211 20.65 -4.58 -9.86
N PRO A 212 21.13 -5.84 -9.83
CA PRO A 212 20.99 -6.72 -8.67
C PRO A 212 21.46 -6.11 -7.34
N ALA A 213 22.58 -5.39 -7.35
CA ALA A 213 23.10 -4.69 -6.17
C ALA A 213 22.12 -3.65 -5.59
N GLN A 214 21.27 -3.04 -6.42
CA GLN A 214 20.26 -2.08 -5.98
C GLN A 214 19.01 -2.75 -5.36
N LEU A 215 18.92 -4.07 -5.48
CA LEU A 215 17.87 -4.89 -4.88
C LEU A 215 18.40 -5.75 -3.74
N GLU A 216 19.64 -5.56 -3.31
CA GLU A 216 20.13 -6.07 -2.02
C GLU A 216 19.50 -5.23 -0.89
N MET A 217 18.23 -5.52 -0.57
CA MET A 217 17.44 -4.75 0.38
C MET A 217 16.68 -5.65 1.36
N TYR A 218 16.45 -5.12 2.55
CA TYR A 218 15.65 -5.76 3.58
C TYR A 218 14.30 -5.06 3.61
N ARG A 219 13.29 -5.69 3.01
CA ARG A 219 11.92 -5.14 2.96
C ARG A 219 10.91 -6.19 3.39
N GLN A 220 10.02 -5.79 4.29
CA GLN A 220 8.99 -6.63 4.87
C GLN A 220 7.65 -5.93 4.71
N TYR A 221 6.61 -6.64 4.26
CA TYR A 221 5.26 -6.11 4.16
C TYR A 221 4.43 -6.66 5.31
N LEU A 222 3.76 -5.79 6.07
CA LEU A 222 3.06 -6.17 7.30
C LEU A 222 1.64 -5.58 7.30
N PRO A 223 0.59 -6.40 7.32
CA PRO A 223 -0.78 -5.92 7.40
C PRO A 223 -1.05 -5.04 8.64
N ALA A 224 -0.40 -5.35 9.77
CA ALA A 224 -0.54 -4.58 11.01
C ALA A 224 -0.06 -3.12 10.93
N LEU A 225 0.71 -2.76 9.89
CA LEU A 225 1.15 -1.39 9.63
C LEU A 225 0.29 -0.69 8.55
N GLY A 226 -0.64 -1.39 7.91
CA GLY A 226 -1.44 -0.85 6.80
C GLY A 226 -2.90 -0.65 7.16
N GLY A 227 -3.61 0.10 6.31
CA GLY A 227 -5.07 0.25 6.45
C GLY A 227 -5.50 1.10 7.64
N ILE A 228 -4.64 1.99 8.16
CA ILE A 228 -4.94 2.77 9.36
C ILE A 228 -5.83 3.94 8.97
N MET A 229 -7.14 3.79 9.19
CA MET A 229 -8.13 4.83 8.93
C MET A 229 -8.17 5.85 10.08
N LEU A 230 -8.16 7.13 9.74
CA LEU A 230 -8.50 8.20 10.67
C LEU A 230 -10.00 8.40 10.68
N ASP A 231 -10.60 8.43 11.87
CA ASP A 231 -12.02 8.73 12.03
C ASP A 231 -12.34 10.11 11.43
N ARG A 232 -13.47 10.20 10.72
CA ARG A 232 -13.84 11.40 9.98
C ARG A 232 -14.17 12.58 10.90
N MET A 233 -14.70 12.31 12.10
CA MET A 233 -15.20 13.32 13.01
C MET A 233 -14.13 13.84 13.96
N THR A 234 -13.29 12.93 14.46
CA THR A 234 -12.26 13.22 15.46
C THR A 234 -10.88 13.41 14.85
N GLY A 235 -10.64 12.87 13.65
CA GLY A 235 -9.34 12.89 12.99
C GLY A 235 -8.30 11.98 13.64
N THR A 236 -8.69 11.06 14.52
CA THR A 236 -7.77 10.14 15.21
C THR A 236 -8.06 8.69 14.83
N ASN A 237 -7.11 7.79 15.08
CA ASN A 237 -7.31 6.35 14.97
C ASN A 237 -7.52 5.71 16.35
N SER A 238 -8.06 4.49 16.34
CA SER A 238 -8.07 3.61 17.52
C SER A 238 -6.64 3.24 17.96
N GLU A 239 -6.47 2.92 19.24
CA GLU A 239 -5.16 2.55 19.79
C GLU A 239 -4.52 1.41 18.99
N LEU A 240 -3.30 1.66 18.49
CA LEU A 240 -2.56 0.71 17.65
C LEU A 240 -1.26 0.31 18.36
N LYS A 241 -1.12 -0.99 18.66
CA LYS A 241 0.10 -1.59 19.22
C LYS A 241 0.65 -2.60 18.23
N ILE A 242 1.88 -2.37 17.76
CA ILE A 242 2.51 -3.15 16.70
C ILE A 242 3.83 -3.70 17.20
N LYS A 243 4.07 -4.99 16.95
CA LYS A 243 5.36 -5.62 17.18
C LYS A 243 6.03 -5.93 15.85
N LEU A 244 7.23 -5.39 15.63
CA LEU A 244 8.02 -5.70 14.44
C LEU A 244 8.63 -7.10 14.56
N PRO A 245 8.60 -7.90 13.48
CA PRO A 245 9.22 -9.22 13.47
C PRO A 245 10.76 -9.10 13.47
N GLU A 246 11.42 -9.94 14.27
CA GLU A 246 12.87 -10.05 14.30
C GLU A 246 13.31 -11.49 14.62
N PRO A 247 14.11 -12.14 13.76
CA PRO A 247 14.73 -11.60 12.53
C PRO A 247 13.73 -11.36 11.39
N PRO A 248 14.10 -10.63 10.31
CA PRO A 248 13.29 -10.51 9.10
C PRO A 248 12.89 -11.88 8.54
N ASP A 249 11.65 -12.00 8.07
CA ASP A 249 11.09 -13.25 7.56
C ASP A 249 11.06 -13.22 6.03
N PRO A 250 11.79 -14.11 5.32
CA PRO A 250 11.76 -14.18 3.87
C PRO A 250 10.38 -14.45 3.28
N ARG A 251 9.42 -14.96 4.06
CA ARG A 251 8.02 -15.16 3.63
C ARG A 251 7.23 -13.86 3.54
N ARG A 252 7.73 -12.78 4.15
CA ARG A 252 7.04 -11.46 4.23
C ARG A 252 7.67 -10.40 3.32
N GLY A 253 8.65 -10.77 2.50
CA GLY A 253 9.29 -9.89 1.53
C GLY A 253 10.74 -10.29 1.27
N LEU A 254 11.54 -9.31 0.87
CA LEU A 254 12.93 -9.50 0.50
C LEU A 254 13.86 -9.36 1.71
N VAL A 255 14.81 -10.28 1.86
CA VAL A 255 15.82 -10.27 2.94
C VAL A 255 17.19 -10.37 2.29
N GLY A 256 17.81 -9.20 2.07
CA GLY A 256 19.10 -9.12 1.38
C GLY A 256 18.92 -9.29 -0.12
N LYS A 257 19.50 -10.33 -0.70
CA LYS A 257 19.58 -10.50 -2.15
C LYS A 257 18.28 -11.05 -2.74
N VAL A 258 18.03 -10.72 -4.01
CA VAL A 258 17.07 -11.48 -4.83
C VAL A 258 17.51 -12.94 -4.80
N PRO A 259 16.65 -13.89 -4.38
CA PRO A 259 17.08 -15.28 -4.33
C PRO A 259 17.52 -15.72 -5.72
N GLU A 260 18.47 -16.63 -5.83
CA GLU A 260 18.84 -17.19 -7.14
C GLU A 260 17.70 -18.07 -7.70
N LYS A 261 17.67 -18.24 -9.02
CA LYS A 261 16.64 -19.08 -9.64
C LYS A 261 17.02 -20.50 -9.25
N THR A 262 16.24 -21.13 -8.37
CA THR A 262 16.25 -22.59 -8.33
C THR A 262 15.75 -23.04 -9.69
N GLU A 263 16.65 -23.59 -10.51
CA GLU A 263 16.23 -24.29 -11.71
C GLU A 263 15.15 -25.30 -11.30
N PRO A 264 14.05 -25.44 -12.06
CA PRO A 264 13.12 -26.52 -11.80
C PRO A 264 13.93 -27.80 -11.79
N LYS A 265 13.85 -28.57 -10.70
CA LYS A 265 14.38 -29.94 -10.72
C LYS A 265 13.72 -30.61 -11.90
N THR A 266 14.49 -30.89 -12.94
CA THR A 266 14.08 -31.82 -13.97
C THR A 266 13.71 -33.11 -13.25
N ASP A 267 12.49 -33.60 -13.48
CA ASP A 267 12.07 -34.91 -13.02
C ASP A 267 12.88 -35.99 -13.77
N GLU A 268 14.16 -36.12 -13.43
CA GLU A 268 15.02 -37.28 -13.65
C GLU A 268 15.11 -38.00 -12.29
N GLU A 269 14.74 -39.25 -12.08
CA GLU A 269 14.46 -40.40 -12.93
C GLU A 269 13.26 -41.14 -12.31
N LYS A 270 12.29 -41.57 -13.12
CA LYS A 270 11.44 -42.70 -12.70
C LYS A 270 12.31 -43.96 -12.72
N PRO A 271 12.46 -44.70 -11.61
CA PRO A 271 13.11 -46.00 -11.67
C PRO A 271 12.30 -46.91 -12.61
N LYS A 272 13.01 -47.53 -13.55
CA LYS A 272 12.48 -48.52 -14.48
C LYS A 272 12.04 -49.79 -13.75
#